data_AF-A0A834DDV4-F1
#
_entry.id   AF-A0A834DDV4-F1
#
_cell.length_a   1.000
_cell.length_b   1.000
_cell.length_c   1.000
_cell.angle_alpha   90.00
_cell.angle_beta   90.00
_cell.angle_gamma   90.00
#
_symmetry.space_group_name_H-M   'P 1'
#
loop_
_entity.id
_entity.type
_entity.pdbx_description
1 polymer ?
#
loop_
_entity_poly.entity_id
_entity_poly.type
_entity_poly.pdbx_seq_one_letter_code
_entity_poly.pdbx_strand_id
1 'polypeptide(L)'
;MPVFHPLVDPASGELDVKRAFAKWRRNHNHIWQVLMYARRVFYKIDTASPLNPEAAVLYEKDVHLFKSKVVDSVKAGTAQLFEQPKIEDPYAINFSPWNPAVHDEAREKMLTQKKPEEQHSKSVHVAGLSWVKPGSVQPFSKEEKTGAT
;
A
#
# COMPACT_ATOMS: atom_id res chain seq x y z
N MET A 1 13.58 3.22 -14.60
CA MET A 1 14.66 3.09 -13.59
C MET A 1 14.00 2.66 -12.29
N PRO A 2 14.44 1.56 -11.65
CA PRO A 2 13.80 1.06 -10.44
C PRO A 2 14.00 2.03 -9.26
N VAL A 3 13.15 1.89 -8.23
CA VAL A 3 13.18 2.72 -7.03
C VAL A 3 14.54 2.57 -6.32
N PHE A 4 15.21 3.67 -6.03
CA PHE A 4 16.52 3.64 -5.38
C PHE A 4 16.36 3.48 -3.86
N HIS A 5 16.45 2.24 -3.37
CA HIS A 5 16.24 1.93 -1.96
C HIS A 5 17.01 0.67 -1.53
N PRO A 6 17.57 0.58 -0.29
CA PRO A 6 18.36 -0.59 0.16
C PRO A 6 17.64 -1.94 0.05
N LEU A 7 16.32 -1.97 0.25
CA LEU A 7 15.49 -3.18 0.20
C LEU A 7 14.77 -3.41 -1.12
N VAL A 8 15.10 -2.64 -2.17
CA VAL A 8 14.56 -2.85 -3.52
C VAL A 8 15.68 -3.40 -4.39
N ASP A 9 15.43 -4.51 -5.07
CA ASP A 9 16.39 -5.10 -6.00
C ASP A 9 16.63 -4.14 -7.18
N PRO A 10 17.89 -3.77 -7.47
CA PRO A 10 18.19 -2.75 -8.48
C PRO A 10 18.01 -3.23 -9.92
N ALA A 11 17.84 -4.53 -10.17
CA ALA A 11 17.65 -5.08 -11.50
C ALA A 11 16.16 -5.28 -11.83
N SER A 12 15.41 -5.91 -10.93
CA SER A 12 14.00 -6.25 -11.08
C SER A 12 13.04 -5.17 -10.58
N GLY A 13 13.46 -4.34 -9.62
CA GLY A 13 12.59 -3.38 -8.94
C GLY A 13 11.69 -4.01 -7.86
N GLU A 14 11.90 -5.28 -7.52
CA GLU A 14 11.12 -5.97 -6.49
C GLU A 14 11.51 -5.51 -5.07
N LEU A 15 10.51 -5.30 -4.22
CA LEU A 15 10.71 -5.02 -2.79
C LEU A 15 10.91 -6.32 -2.01
N ASP A 16 11.87 -6.36 -1.08
CA ASP A 16 12.11 -7.51 -0.19
C ASP A 16 11.00 -7.70 0.87
N VAL A 17 9.87 -8.28 0.46
CA VAL A 17 8.78 -8.63 1.38
C VAL A 17 9.07 -9.90 2.17
N LYS A 18 10.06 -10.71 1.78
CA LYS A 18 10.35 -12.00 2.44
C LYS A 18 10.84 -11.81 3.88
N ARG A 19 11.45 -10.66 4.19
CA ARG A 19 11.84 -10.28 5.56
C ARG A 19 10.68 -10.23 6.53
N ALA A 20 9.53 -9.70 6.09
CA ALA A 20 8.33 -9.61 6.91
C ALA A 20 7.42 -10.83 6.73
N PHE A 21 7.47 -11.48 5.57
CA PHE A 21 6.57 -12.55 5.16
C PHE A 21 7.36 -13.76 4.63
N ALA A 22 8.22 -14.35 5.46
CA ALA A 22 9.09 -15.46 5.06
C ALA A 22 8.31 -16.67 4.51
N LYS A 23 7.08 -16.88 4.99
CA LYS A 23 6.12 -17.85 4.44
C LYS A 23 4.74 -17.22 4.37
N TRP A 24 4.19 -17.12 3.17
CA TRP A 24 2.83 -16.63 2.96
C TRP A 24 1.78 -17.61 3.52
N ARG A 25 0.89 -17.11 4.37
CA ARG A 25 -0.23 -17.85 4.94
C ARG A 25 -1.53 -17.20 4.49
N ARG A 26 -2.24 -17.82 3.54
CA ARG A 26 -3.48 -17.27 2.94
C ARG A 26 -4.56 -16.81 3.94
N ASN A 27 -4.61 -17.42 5.12
CA ASN A 27 -5.62 -17.09 6.14
C ASN A 27 -5.17 -15.96 7.10
N HIS A 28 -3.89 -15.59 7.10
CA HIS A 28 -3.32 -14.60 8.02
C HIS A 28 -2.70 -13.40 7.30
N ASN A 29 -2.16 -13.64 6.10
CA ASN A 29 -1.48 -12.65 5.30
C ASN A 29 -2.40 -12.06 4.27
N HIS A 30 -2.45 -10.74 4.24
CA HIS A 30 -3.32 -9.98 3.36
C HIS A 30 -2.53 -8.89 2.65
N ILE A 31 -2.98 -8.51 1.46
CA ILE A 31 -2.34 -7.49 0.62
C ILE A 31 -2.16 -6.17 1.39
N TRP A 32 -3.14 -5.77 2.21
CA TRP A 32 -3.03 -4.54 2.99
C TRP A 32 -1.84 -4.55 3.98
N GLN A 33 -1.46 -5.72 4.50
CA GLN A 33 -0.28 -5.84 5.39
C GLN A 33 1.02 -5.63 4.60
N VAL A 34 1.06 -6.12 3.35
CA VAL A 34 2.19 -5.88 2.44
C VAL A 34 2.30 -4.39 2.13
N LEU A 35 1.17 -3.70 1.89
CA LEU A 35 1.16 -2.24 1.68
C LEU A 35 1.61 -1.47 2.93
N MET A 36 1.19 -1.90 4.14
CA MET A 36 1.67 -1.32 5.40
C MET A 36 3.16 -1.56 5.62
N TYR A 37 3.66 -2.75 5.27
CA TYR A 37 5.09 -3.04 5.31
C TYR A 37 5.87 -2.17 4.33
N ALA A 38 5.44 -2.08 3.08
CA ALA A 38 6.06 -1.22 2.06
C ALA A 38 6.13 0.23 2.55
N ARG A 39 5.02 0.77 3.08
CA ARG A 39 5.02 2.10 3.72
C ARG A 39 6.10 2.18 4.79
N ARG A 40 6.11 1.28 5.77
CA ARG A 40 7.11 1.29 6.87
C ARG A 40 8.54 1.32 6.34
N VAL A 41 8.85 0.54 5.31
CA VAL A 41 10.19 0.45 4.70
C VAL A 41 10.66 1.83 4.21
N PHE A 42 9.79 2.59 3.54
CA PHE A 42 10.15 3.93 3.04
C PHE A 42 10.23 5.01 4.13
N TYR A 43 9.55 4.82 5.28
CA TYR A 43 9.64 5.77 6.41
C TYR A 43 10.83 5.48 7.34
N LYS A 44 11.18 4.20 7.51
CA LYS A 44 12.30 3.77 8.34
C LYS A 44 13.19 2.85 7.50
N ILE A 45 14.19 3.46 6.89
CA ILE A 45 15.16 2.76 6.05
C ILE A 45 15.99 1.81 6.91
N ASP A 46 16.05 0.56 6.47
CA ASP A 46 16.85 -0.51 7.05
C ASP A 46 17.94 -0.89 6.06
N THR A 47 19.20 -0.85 6.52
CA THR A 47 20.39 -1.15 5.72
C THR A 47 20.97 -2.53 6.02
N ALA A 48 20.38 -3.31 6.92
CA ALA A 48 20.85 -4.67 7.20
C ALA A 48 20.63 -5.60 6.00
N SER A 49 21.68 -6.34 5.61
CA SER A 49 21.64 -7.35 4.52
C SER A 49 21.00 -6.87 3.20
N PRO A 50 21.34 -5.68 2.69
CA PRO A 50 20.53 -4.99 1.66
C PRO A 50 20.49 -5.74 0.32
N LEU A 51 19.36 -5.62 -0.41
CA LEU A 51 19.28 -6.07 -1.81
C LEU A 51 20.02 -5.10 -2.75
N ASN A 52 20.09 -3.83 -2.37
CA ASN A 52 20.87 -2.81 -3.05
C ASN A 52 21.98 -2.30 -2.11
N PRO A 53 23.18 -2.91 -2.14
CA PRO A 53 24.31 -2.50 -1.31
C PRO A 53 24.75 -1.06 -1.57
N GLU A 54 24.63 -0.57 -2.81
CA GLU A 54 24.97 0.81 -3.14
C GLU A 54 24.06 1.79 -2.38
N ALA A 55 22.74 1.57 -2.43
CA ALA A 55 21.79 2.42 -1.72
C ALA A 55 22.03 2.40 -0.20
N ALA A 56 22.37 1.25 0.38
CA ALA A 56 22.70 1.13 1.80
C ALA A 56 23.98 1.91 2.17
N VAL A 57 25.06 1.73 1.39
CA VAL A 57 26.33 2.43 1.62
C VAL A 57 26.15 3.94 1.49
N LEU A 58 25.44 4.41 0.48
CA LEU A 58 25.17 5.84 0.30
C LEU A 58 24.30 6.38 1.43
N TYR A 59 23.27 5.66 1.86
CA TYR A 59 22.43 6.10 2.98
C TYR A 59 23.26 6.32 4.28
N GLU A 60 24.23 5.44 4.55
CA GLU A 60 25.07 5.50 5.75
C GLU A 60 26.24 6.49 5.64
N LYS A 61 26.85 6.61 4.46
CA LYS A 61 28.14 7.32 4.28
C LYS A 61 28.04 8.62 3.48
N ASP A 62 27.03 8.76 2.63
CA ASP A 62 26.81 9.95 1.80
C ASP A 62 25.31 10.17 1.53
N VAL A 63 24.64 10.71 2.55
CA VAL A 63 23.19 10.94 2.50
C VAL A 63 22.80 11.96 1.42
N HIS A 64 23.71 12.84 1.00
CA HIS A 64 23.44 13.83 -0.05
C HIS A 64 23.35 13.15 -1.41
N LEU A 65 24.33 12.32 -1.75
CA LEU A 65 24.28 11.54 -3.00
C LEU A 65 23.13 10.54 -2.99
N PHE A 66 22.84 9.91 -1.84
CA PHE A 66 21.66 9.06 -1.68
C PHE A 66 20.37 9.82 -2.04
N LYS A 67 20.14 11.01 -1.46
CA LYS A 67 18.97 11.84 -1.76
C LYS A 67 18.89 12.21 -3.24
N SER A 68 20.02 12.56 -3.86
CA SER A 68 20.07 12.86 -5.30
C SER A 68 19.57 11.67 -6.14
N LYS A 69 20.10 10.47 -5.88
CA LYS A 69 19.66 9.25 -6.58
C LYS A 69 18.20 8.91 -6.33
N VAL A 70 17.71 9.11 -5.09
CA VAL A 70 16.29 8.93 -4.77
C VAL A 70 15.43 9.88 -5.60
N VAL A 71 15.77 11.17 -5.67
CA VAL A 71 15.05 12.17 -6.48
C VAL A 71 14.98 11.75 -7.95
N ASP A 72 16.09 11.27 -8.50
CA ASP A 72 16.12 10.81 -9.90
C ASP A 72 15.22 9.57 -10.11
N SER A 73 15.20 8.64 -9.15
CA SER A 73 14.29 7.48 -9.21
C SER A 73 12.82 7.87 -9.10
N VAL A 74 12.48 8.86 -8.26
CA VAL A 74 11.11 9.38 -8.12
C VAL A 74 10.66 10.08 -9.39
N LYS A 75 11.52 10.91 -10.00
CA LYS A 75 11.24 11.57 -11.28
C LYS A 75 10.96 10.53 -12.38
N ALA A 76 11.81 9.51 -12.49
CA ALA A 76 11.64 8.44 -13.46
C ALA A 76 10.33 7.67 -13.24
N GLY A 77 10.00 7.31 -11.99
CA GLY A 77 8.75 6.62 -11.67
C GLY A 77 7.50 7.47 -11.93
N THR A 78 7.55 8.76 -11.60
CA THR A 78 6.42 9.68 -11.77
C THR A 78 6.13 9.94 -13.24
N ALA A 79 7.15 9.99 -14.10
CA ALA A 79 7.00 10.14 -15.54
C ALA A 79 6.21 8.98 -16.18
N GLN A 80 6.22 7.81 -15.55
CA GLN A 80 5.56 6.59 -16.06
C GLN A 80 4.27 6.25 -15.32
N LEU A 81 3.82 7.09 -14.37
CA LEU A 81 2.71 6.78 -13.47
C LEU A 81 1.40 6.43 -14.20
N PHE A 82 1.16 7.07 -15.34
CA PHE A 82 -0.05 6.90 -16.15
C PHE A 82 0.19 6.08 -17.42
N GLU A 83 1.37 5.49 -17.58
CA GLU A 83 1.62 4.55 -18.68
C GLU A 83 0.74 3.31 -18.47
N GLN A 84 0.04 2.90 -19.54
CA GLN A 84 -0.76 1.69 -19.46
C GLN A 84 0.16 0.45 -19.39
N PRO A 85 -0.21 -0.57 -18.58
CA PRO A 85 0.47 -1.84 -18.56
C PRO A 85 0.56 -2.42 -19.97
N LYS A 86 1.75 -2.89 -20.34
CA LYS A 86 2.00 -3.56 -21.64
C LYS A 86 1.50 -5.01 -21.67
N ILE A 87 0.75 -5.41 -20.65
CA ILE A 87 0.25 -6.77 -20.47
C ILE A 87 -1.20 -6.79 -20.96
N GLU A 88 -1.56 -7.81 -21.74
CA GLU A 88 -2.95 -8.08 -22.16
C GLU A 88 -3.77 -8.68 -21.02
N ASP A 89 -3.81 -7.98 -19.88
CA ASP A 89 -4.64 -8.34 -18.72
C ASP A 89 -5.79 -7.33 -18.58
N PRO A 90 -7.04 -7.72 -18.88
CA PRO A 90 -8.21 -6.85 -18.72
C PRO A 90 -8.43 -6.34 -17.29
N TYR A 91 -7.83 -7.00 -16.30
CA TYR A 91 -7.96 -6.67 -14.88
C TYR A 91 -6.72 -5.99 -14.30
N ALA A 92 -5.77 -5.59 -15.14
CA ALA A 92 -4.61 -4.83 -14.70
C ALA A 92 -5.03 -3.49 -14.06
N ILE A 93 -4.38 -3.15 -12.95
CA ILE A 93 -4.62 -1.88 -12.27
C ILE A 93 -4.01 -0.76 -13.11
N ASN A 94 -4.86 0.13 -13.60
CA ASN A 94 -4.46 1.31 -14.37
C ASN A 94 -4.65 2.57 -13.54
N PHE A 95 -3.64 3.43 -13.54
CA PHE A 95 -3.75 4.76 -12.96
C PHE A 95 -4.04 5.77 -14.06
N SER A 96 -4.92 6.73 -13.76
CA SER A 96 -5.24 7.85 -14.63
C SER A 96 -5.19 9.15 -13.83
N PRO A 97 -4.97 10.30 -14.51
CA PRO A 97 -5.12 11.58 -13.86
C PRO A 97 -6.51 11.73 -13.26
N TRP A 98 -6.59 12.45 -12.14
CA TRP A 98 -7.86 12.75 -11.51
C TRP A 98 -8.80 13.48 -12.46
N ASN A 99 -9.97 12.87 -12.68
CA ASN A 99 -11.08 13.43 -13.44
C ASN A 99 -12.35 13.47 -12.57
N PRO A 100 -12.80 14.66 -12.12
CA PRO A 100 -14.00 14.81 -11.28
C PRO A 100 -15.24 14.11 -11.87
N ALA A 101 -15.46 14.23 -13.19
CA ALA A 101 -16.63 13.66 -13.85
C ALA A 101 -16.69 12.13 -13.81
N VAL A 102 -15.54 11.46 -13.65
CA VAL A 102 -15.44 9.99 -13.56
C VAL A 102 -15.36 9.53 -12.10
N HIS A 103 -14.61 10.26 -11.26
CA HIS A 103 -14.22 9.77 -9.93
C HIS A 103 -15.05 10.35 -8.78
N ASP A 104 -15.70 11.50 -8.92
CA ASP A 104 -16.41 12.16 -7.81
C ASP A 104 -17.54 11.29 -7.27
N GLU A 105 -18.37 10.72 -8.15
CA GLU A 105 -19.49 9.87 -7.72
C GLU A 105 -19.00 8.67 -6.87
N ALA A 106 -17.94 8.00 -7.32
CA ALA A 106 -17.36 6.87 -6.59
C ALA A 106 -16.75 7.32 -5.26
N ARG A 107 -16.01 8.43 -5.25
CA ARG A 107 -15.41 9.02 -4.05
C ARG A 107 -16.48 9.40 -3.02
N GLU A 108 -17.52 10.09 -3.44
CA GLU A 108 -18.64 10.46 -2.57
C GLU A 108 -19.34 9.22 -2.01
N LYS A 109 -19.61 8.19 -2.81
CA LYS A 109 -20.17 6.92 -2.31
C LYS A 109 -19.29 6.21 -1.28
N MET A 110 -17.97 6.27 -1.46
CA MET A 110 -17.01 5.69 -0.50
C MET A 110 -16.98 6.47 0.82
N LEU A 111 -17.10 7.81 0.76
CA LEU A 111 -17.09 8.68 1.94
C LEU A 111 -18.45 8.72 2.67
N THR A 112 -19.55 8.59 1.94
CA THR A 112 -20.93 8.66 2.45
C THR A 112 -21.48 7.33 2.92
N GLN A 113 -20.67 6.25 2.96
CA GLN A 113 -21.11 4.93 3.40
C GLN A 113 -22.09 5.03 4.58
N LYS A 114 -23.34 4.67 4.28
CA LYS A 114 -24.48 4.80 5.20
C LYS A 114 -24.10 4.17 6.53
N LYS A 115 -24.44 4.85 7.64
CA LYS A 115 -24.68 4.17 8.92
C LYS A 115 -25.53 2.94 8.59
N PRO A 116 -25.25 1.74 9.13
CA PRO A 116 -26.16 0.63 8.95
C PRO A 116 -27.52 1.11 9.48
N GLU A 117 -28.42 1.46 8.57
CA GLU A 117 -29.83 1.60 8.89
C GLU A 117 -30.20 0.25 9.50
N GLU A 118 -30.89 0.29 10.63
CA GLU A 118 -31.45 -0.86 11.32
C GLU A 118 -32.42 -1.58 10.39
N GLN A 119 -31.90 -2.30 9.39
CA GLN A 119 -32.67 -3.24 8.61
C GLN A 119 -32.87 -4.43 9.52
N HIS A 120 -33.99 -4.35 10.23
CA HIS A 120 -34.71 -5.46 10.82
C HIS A 120 -35.15 -6.40 9.69
N SER A 121 -34.20 -7.08 9.05
CA SER A 121 -34.45 -8.18 8.14
C SER A 121 -33.43 -9.28 8.42
N LYS A 122 -33.96 -10.40 8.89
CA LYS A 122 -33.22 -11.63 9.18
C LYS A 122 -32.65 -12.18 7.87
N SER A 123 -31.48 -11.72 7.44
CA SER A 123 -30.66 -12.46 6.50
C SER A 123 -29.18 -12.27 6.85
N VAL A 124 -28.50 -13.40 7.05
CA VAL A 124 -27.17 -13.54 7.68
C VAL A 124 -26.02 -13.16 6.71
N HIS A 125 -26.29 -12.44 5.64
CA HIS A 125 -25.33 -12.27 4.55
C HIS A 125 -24.92 -10.80 4.31
N VAL A 126 -23.64 -10.55 4.62
CA VAL A 126 -22.77 -9.50 4.04
C VAL A 126 -22.99 -8.06 4.53
N ALA A 127 -22.95 -7.83 5.85
CA ALA A 127 -22.50 -6.53 6.35
C ALA A 127 -20.96 -6.53 6.35
N GLY A 128 -20.34 -5.78 5.42
CA GLY A 128 -18.89 -5.70 5.29
C GLY A 128 -18.22 -5.37 6.62
N LEU A 129 -17.29 -6.22 7.06
CA LEU A 129 -16.53 -6.06 8.29
C LEU A 129 -15.46 -4.97 8.10
N SER A 130 -15.86 -3.70 8.12
CA SER A 130 -14.89 -2.62 8.29
C SER A 130 -14.28 -2.74 9.69
N TRP A 131 -12.95 -2.80 9.74
CA TRP A 131 -12.14 -2.75 10.96
C TRP A 131 -11.77 -1.31 11.36
N VAL A 132 -12.29 -0.32 10.64
CA VAL A 132 -12.05 1.11 10.89
C VAL A 132 -13.39 1.76 11.22
N LYS A 133 -13.46 2.47 12.34
CA LYS A 133 -14.63 3.28 12.72
C LYS A 133 -14.87 4.36 11.65
N PRO A 134 -16.12 4.62 11.26
CA PRO A 134 -16.44 5.76 10.41
C PRO A 134 -15.84 7.06 10.97
N GLY A 135 -15.14 7.84 10.13
CA GLY A 135 -14.44 9.06 10.54
C GLY A 135 -13.09 8.85 11.23
N SER A 136 -12.66 7.61 11.48
CA SER A 136 -11.32 7.29 11.96
C SER A 136 -10.40 6.92 10.82
N VAL A 137 -9.13 7.33 10.91
CA VAL A 137 -8.04 6.83 10.04
C VAL A 137 -7.22 5.73 10.72
N GLN A 138 -7.58 5.34 11.94
CA GLN A 138 -6.85 4.35 12.73
C GLN A 138 -7.33 2.94 12.39
N PRO A 139 -6.44 2.06 11.88
CA PRO A 139 -6.74 0.64 11.68
C PRO A 139 -7.17 -0.04 12.99
N PHE A 140 -8.16 -0.93 12.94
CA PHE A 140 -8.69 -1.67 14.10
C PHE A 140 -9.36 -0.82 15.18
N SER A 141 -9.90 0.34 14.83
CA SER A 141 -10.59 1.22 15.79
C SER A 141 -11.95 0.69 16.27
N LYS A 142 -12.40 -0.48 15.81
CA LYS A 142 -13.67 -1.10 16.23
C LYS A 142 -13.56 -1.59 17.67
N GLU A 143 -14.57 -1.30 18.50
CA GLU A 143 -14.64 -1.78 19.88
C GLU A 143 -14.84 -3.30 19.91
N GLU A 144 -14.13 -3.99 20.81
CA GLU A 144 -14.44 -5.37 21.15
C GLU A 144 -15.85 -5.43 21.74
N LYS A 145 -16.73 -6.23 21.14
CA LYS A 145 -18.02 -6.54 21.76
C LYS A 145 -17.73 -7.33 23.03
N THR A 146 -17.78 -6.67 24.18
CA THR A 146 -17.89 -7.33 25.47
C THR A 146 -19.16 -8.19 25.44
N GLY A 147 -18.97 -9.51 25.36
CA GLY A 147 -20.07 -10.47 25.43
C GLY A 147 -20.72 -10.35 26.80
N ALA A 148 -21.98 -9.92 26.84
CA ALA A 148 -22.80 -10.04 28.03
C ALA A 148 -23.05 -11.54 28.28
N THR A 149 -22.50 -12.05 29.38
CA THR A 149 -22.88 -13.31 30.05
C THR A 149 -24.30 -13.25 30.57
#